data_AF-A0A812YH99-F1
#
_entry.id   AF-A0A812YH99-F1
#
_cell.length_a   1.000
_cell.length_b   1.000
_cell.length_c   1.000
_cell.angle_alpha   90.00
_cell.angle_beta   90.00
_cell.angle_gamma   90.00
#
_symmetry.space_group_name_H-M   'P 1'
#
loop_
_entity.id
_entity.type
_entity.pdbx_description
1 polymer ?
#
loop_
_entity_poly.entity_id
_entity_poly.type
_entity_poly.pdbx_seq_one_letter_code
_entity_poly.pdbx_strand_id
1 'polypeptide(L)'
;NRHEIDGYYHGKILFYRKDDGYGFVAPGNVEQLPTAVQARVRMNKSGLYFRTTDLSSQFTPVRGQCVTFQVYTDKCGAGAYNLCLEWW
;
A
#
# COMPACT_ATOMS: atom_id res chain seq x y z
N ASN A 1 3.81 1.73 -16.28
CA ASN A 1 4.82 2.67 -15.77
C ASN A 1 4.46 3.10 -14.37
N ARG A 2 5.01 2.38 -13.38
CA ARG A 2 5.02 2.79 -11.99
C ARG A 2 6.32 3.54 -11.72
N HIS A 3 6.25 4.64 -10.98
CA HIS A 3 7.40 5.36 -10.47
C HIS A 3 7.53 5.05 -8.99
N GLU A 4 8.43 4.13 -8.66
CA GLU A 4 8.73 3.73 -7.28
C GLU A 4 9.40 4.89 -6.55
N ILE A 5 9.08 5.03 -5.26
CA ILE A 5 9.65 6.07 -4.41
C ILE A 5 10.34 5.38 -3.24
N ASP A 6 11.58 5.80 -2.97
CA ASP A 6 12.40 5.25 -1.89
C ASP A 6 11.78 5.54 -0.52
N GLY A 7 11.90 4.56 0.37
CA GLY A 7 11.39 4.63 1.73
C GLY A 7 10.47 3.46 2.08
N TYR A 8 10.42 3.16 3.37
CA TYR A 8 9.52 2.17 3.95
C TYR A 8 8.52 2.87 4.85
N TYR A 9 7.28 2.40 4.77
CA TYR A 9 6.15 2.98 5.46
C TYR A 9 5.35 1.88 6.14
N HIS A 10 4.62 2.28 7.16
CA HIS A 10 3.80 1.39 7.97
C HIS A 10 2.33 1.69 7.74
N GLY A 11 1.47 0.69 7.90
CA GLY A 11 0.04 0.86 7.73
C GLY A 11 -0.76 -0.37 8.05
N LYS A 12 -2.05 -0.32 7.72
CA LYS A 12 -3.01 -1.40 7.98
C LYS A 12 -3.73 -1.81 6.72
N ILE A 13 -3.85 -3.11 6.48
CA ILE A 13 -4.64 -3.64 5.37
C ILE A 13 -6.11 -3.26 5.58
N LEU A 14 -6.70 -2.56 4.61
CA LEU A 14 -8.12 -2.21 4.62
C LEU A 14 -8.96 -3.39 4.16
N PHE A 15 -8.58 -4.00 3.04
CA PHE A 15 -9.14 -5.26 2.55
C PHE A 15 -8.23 -5.85 1.47
N TYR A 16 -8.44 -7.14 1.19
CA TYR A 16 -7.83 -7.86 0.08
C TYR A 16 -8.87 -8.80 -0.54
N ARG A 17 -9.17 -8.62 -1.83
CA ARG A 17 -10.02 -9.53 -2.60
C ARG A 17 -9.11 -10.52 -3.30
N LYS A 18 -8.90 -11.67 -2.68
CA LYS A 18 -8.00 -12.73 -3.17
C LYS A 18 -8.38 -13.18 -4.58
N ASP A 19 -9.67 -13.34 -4.85
CA ASP A 19 -10.16 -13.82 -6.14
C ASP A 19 -9.90 -12.83 -7.29
N ASP A 20 -9.90 -11.52 -7.00
CA ASP A 20 -9.61 -10.47 -7.98
C ASP A 20 -8.13 -10.03 -7.99
N GLY A 21 -7.34 -10.54 -7.03
CA GLY A 21 -5.92 -10.29 -6.90
C GLY A 21 -5.55 -8.83 -6.59
N TYR A 22 -6.37 -8.11 -5.82
CA TYR A 22 -6.08 -6.74 -5.40
C TYR A 22 -6.58 -6.40 -4.00
N GLY A 23 -6.02 -5.34 -3.42
CA GLY A 23 -6.46 -4.80 -2.14
C GLY A 23 -6.05 -3.36 -1.95
N PHE A 24 -6.31 -2.87 -0.73
CA PHE A 24 -5.90 -1.53 -0.32
C PHE A 24 -5.28 -1.54 1.07
N VAL A 25 -4.29 -0.69 1.27
CA VAL A 25 -3.62 -0.44 2.56
C VAL A 25 -3.81 1.02 2.96
N ALA A 26 -4.19 1.24 4.22
CA ALA A 26 -4.22 2.56 4.82
C ALA A 26 -2.83 2.89 5.38
N PRO A 27 -2.20 4.01 4.98
CA PRO A 27 -0.97 4.47 5.60
C PRO A 27 -1.19 4.80 7.07
N GLY A 28 -0.25 4.43 7.94
CA GLY A 28 -0.30 4.74 9.37
C GLY A 28 -0.14 6.24 9.64
N ASN A 29 0.70 6.92 8.85
CA ASN A 29 0.88 8.37 8.89
C ASN A 29 1.00 8.94 7.47
N VAL A 30 -0.05 9.63 7.00
CA VAL A 30 -0.07 10.24 5.67
C VAL A 30 0.99 11.34 5.54
N GLU A 31 1.25 12.11 6.60
CA GLU A 31 2.19 13.24 6.54
C GLU A 31 3.65 12.81 6.33
N GLN A 32 3.97 11.53 6.61
CA GLN A 32 5.30 10.96 6.37
C GLN A 32 5.47 10.45 4.93
N LEU A 33 4.40 10.34 4.15
CA LEU A 33 4.49 9.93 2.76
C LEU A 33 5.06 11.07 1.88
N PRO A 34 5.62 10.75 0.70
CA PRO A 34 6.02 11.77 -0.26
C PRO A 34 4.84 12.65 -0.68
N THR A 35 5.05 13.95 -0.90
CA THR A 35 3.99 14.93 -1.22
C THR A 35 3.06 14.48 -2.36
N ALA A 36 3.62 13.88 -3.41
CA ALA A 36 2.86 13.36 -4.54
C ALA A 36 1.89 12.22 -4.13
N VAL A 37 2.28 11.38 -3.18
CA VAL A 37 1.47 10.28 -2.66
C VAL A 37 0.41 10.83 -1.70
N GLN A 38 0.76 11.79 -0.83
CA GLN A 38 -0.19 12.43 0.09
C GLN A 38 -1.40 13.00 -0.65
N ALA A 39 -1.16 13.76 -1.71
CA ALA A 39 -2.21 14.36 -2.52
C ALA A 39 -3.17 13.30 -3.09
N ARG A 40 -2.61 12.17 -3.57
CA ARG A 40 -3.41 11.06 -4.13
C ARG A 40 -4.20 10.31 -3.06
N VAL A 41 -3.60 10.04 -1.90
CA VAL A 41 -4.30 9.38 -0.78
C VAL A 41 -5.44 10.26 -0.25
N ARG A 42 -5.25 11.58 -0.15
CA ARG A 42 -6.31 12.51 0.28
C ARG A 42 -7.46 12.58 -0.73
N MET A 43 -7.18 12.48 -2.03
CA MET A 43 -8.20 12.39 -3.09
C MET A 43 -8.92 11.04 -3.09
N ASN A 44 -8.19 9.95 -2.86
CA ASN A 44 -8.71 8.58 -2.87
C ASN A 44 -8.86 8.02 -1.45
N LYS A 45 -10.07 8.18 -0.88
CA LYS A 45 -10.42 7.68 0.47
C LYS A 45 -10.28 6.16 0.64
N SER A 46 -10.02 5.41 -0.43
CA SER A 46 -9.85 3.96 -0.41
C SER A 46 -8.46 3.51 0.04
N GLY A 47 -7.49 4.41 0.25
CA GLY A 47 -6.11 4.07 0.62
C GLY A 47 -5.20 3.82 -0.59
N LEU A 48 -4.04 3.20 -0.35
CA LEU A 48 -3.07 2.84 -1.39
C LEU A 48 -3.40 1.49 -1.99
N TYR A 49 -3.49 1.44 -3.32
CA TYR A 49 -3.78 0.22 -4.07
C TYR A 49 -2.59 -0.75 -4.10
N PHE A 50 -2.85 -2.06 -4.04
CA PHE A 50 -1.83 -3.09 -4.30
C PHE A 50 -2.41 -4.29 -5.06
N ARG A 51 -1.56 -4.99 -5.83
CA ARG A 51 -1.85 -6.28 -6.50
C ARG A 51 -1.30 -7.46 -5.69
N THR A 52 -1.74 -8.67 -6.00
CA THR A 52 -1.12 -9.89 -5.44
C THR A 52 0.39 -9.97 -5.71
N THR A 53 0.86 -9.49 -6.86
CA THR A 53 2.29 -9.45 -7.22
C THR A 53 3.10 -8.46 -6.39
N ASP A 54 2.44 -7.57 -5.66
CA ASP A 54 3.06 -6.57 -4.80
C ASP A 54 3.24 -7.09 -3.35
N LEU A 55 2.78 -8.31 -3.06
CA LEU A 55 2.92 -8.97 -1.76
C LEU A 55 4.25 -9.72 -1.69
N SER A 56 4.92 -9.68 -0.54
CA SER A 56 6.07 -10.54 -0.29
C SER A 56 5.68 -12.02 -0.34
N SER A 57 6.64 -12.88 -0.68
CA SER A 57 6.43 -14.34 -0.67
C SER A 57 5.85 -14.81 0.66
N GLN A 58 4.84 -15.69 0.60
CA GLN A 58 4.15 -16.29 1.76
C GLN A 58 3.28 -15.32 2.60
N PHE A 59 3.14 -14.05 2.20
CA PHE A 59 2.26 -13.11 2.87
C PHE A 59 0.84 -13.18 2.31
N THR A 60 -0.15 -13.43 3.17
CA THR A 60 -1.58 -13.33 2.84
C THR A 60 -2.21 -12.20 3.66
N PRO A 61 -2.58 -11.07 3.03
CA PRO A 61 -3.14 -9.93 3.74
C PRO A 61 -4.46 -10.26 4.42
N VAL A 62 -4.57 -9.89 5.70
CA VAL A 62 -5.81 -9.96 6.48
C VAL A 62 -6.26 -8.54 6.82
N ARG A 63 -7.57 -8.26 6.75
CA ARG A 63 -8.11 -6.94 7.12
C ARG A 63 -7.71 -6.56 8.55
N GLY A 64 -7.22 -5.33 8.72
CA GLY A 64 -6.74 -4.78 9.98
C GLY A 64 -5.29 -5.12 10.33
N GLN A 65 -4.65 -6.03 9.58
CA GLN A 65 -3.28 -6.45 9.81
C GLN A 65 -2.30 -5.30 9.56
N CYS A 66 -1.35 -5.13 10.48
CA CYS A 66 -0.25 -4.18 10.33
C CYS A 66 0.79 -4.72 9.35
N VAL A 67 1.27 -3.85 8.47
CA VAL A 67 2.20 -4.18 7.40
C VAL A 67 3.22 -3.07 7.23
N THR A 68 4.37 -3.45 6.69
CA THR A 68 5.31 -2.50 6.08
C THR A 68 5.21 -2.59 4.56
N PHE A 69 5.46 -1.47 3.89
CA PHE A 69 5.38 -1.37 2.43
C PHE A 69 6.20 -0.21 1.90
N GLN A 70 6.45 -0.24 0.60
CA GLN A 70 7.00 0.88 -0.16
C GLN A 70 5.90 1.49 -1.04
N VAL A 71 6.08 2.71 -1.53
CA VAL A 71 5.04 3.40 -2.33
C VAL A 71 5.50 3.70 -3.74
N TYR A 72 4.55 3.72 -4.67
CA TYR A 72 4.78 4.19 -6.02
C TYR A 72 3.65 5.13 -6.44
N THR A 73 3.91 5.93 -7.47
CA THR A 73 2.89 6.67 -8.19
C THR A 73 2.81 6.18 -9.64
N ASP A 74 1.63 6.30 -10.24
CA ASP A 74 1.42 6.04 -11.65
C ASP A 74 0.39 7.02 -12.24
N LYS A 75 -0.03 6.77 -13.49
CA LYS A 75 -1.06 7.58 -14.15
C LYS A 75 -2.43 7.50 -13.48
N CYS A 76 -2.70 6.45 -12.71
CA CYS A 76 -3.98 6.17 -12.06
C CYS A 76 -4.03 6.68 -10.62
N GLY A 77 -2.88 6.84 -9.96
CA GLY A 77 -2.81 7.37 -8.60
C GLY A 77 -1.53 6.97 -7.86
N ALA A 78 -1.70 6.51 -6.62
CA ALA A 78 -0.63 6.01 -5.79
C ALA A 78 -0.97 4.61 -5.27
N GLY A 79 0.06 3.77 -5.16
CA GLY A 79 -0.07 2.40 -4.71
C GLY A 79 1.04 2.01 -3.74
N ALA A 80 0.89 0.82 -3.19
CA ALA A 80 1.85 0.18 -2.30
C ALA A 80 2.43 -1.07 -2.95
N TYR A 81 3.71 -1.34 -2.68
CA TYR A 81 4.40 -2.55 -3.12
C TYR A 81 5.36 -3.09 -2.07
N ASN A 82 5.84 -4.32 -2.29
CA ASN A 82 6.63 -5.08 -1.33
C ASN A 82 5.97 -5.15 0.05
N LEU A 83 4.65 -5.40 0.07
CA LEU A 83 3.91 -5.51 1.33
C LEU A 83 4.35 -6.76 2.07
N CYS A 84 4.75 -6.61 3.33
CA CYS A 84 5.08 -7.74 4.20
C CYS A 84 4.55 -7.53 5.61
N LEU A 85 4.55 -8.62 6.40
CA LEU A 85 4.14 -8.58 7.79
C LEU A 85 5.08 -7.69 8.60
N GLU A 86 4.52 -6.82 9.42
CA GLU A 86 5.28 -6.09 10.43
C GLU A 86 5.53 -7.00 11.65
N TRP A 87 6.79 -7.33 11.91
CA TRP A 87 7.21 -8.09 13.08
C TRP A 87 7.47 -7.12 14.24
N TRP A 88 6.84 -7.37 15.40
CA TRP A 88 7.06 -6.63 16.64
C TRP A 88 7.98 -7.43 17.56
#